data_AF-A0A6T6FPM7-F1
#
_entry.id   AF-A0A6T6FPM7-F1
#
_cell.length_a   1.000
_cell.length_b   1.000
_cell.length_c   1.000
_cell.angle_alpha   90.00
_cell.angle_beta   90.00
_cell.angle_gamma   90.00
#
_symmetry.space_group_name_H-M   'P 1'
#
loop_
_entity.id
_entity.type
_entity.pdbx_description
1 polymer ?
#
loop_
_entity_poly.entity_id
_entity_poly.type
_entity_poly.pdbx_seq_one_letter_code
_entity_poly.pdbx_strand_id
1 'polypeptide(L)'
;MTADVLCLNPADDDATASGSSSPQATDNVTALQDEDEADKMIGDYTQTYLLQKAKQNVTSRTKGWEIFDQAAEDRIPKFDRNEITTGSMLGKGGFFVVNEITEIILRRKRVDSLDDDSDDDHEPEDLDRPILGGKHKHSDEDRFQSLVQNRNFMSSHCIRDGTDCRYAFKIMQDGCKEDANTFVNTVTDLVLEARFLSVVRHPNIIKMR
;
A
#
# COMPACT_ATOMS: atom_id res chain seq x y z
N MET A 1 18.64 1.14 -9.83
CA MET A 1 18.55 2.59 -10.10
C MET A 1 17.07 2.86 -10.27
N THR A 2 16.29 3.36 -9.32
CA THR A 2 16.41 4.13 -8.06
C THR A 2 15.18 3.68 -7.22
N ALA A 3 15.23 2.97 -6.10
CA ALA A 3 15.74 3.31 -4.77
C ALA A 3 15.61 4.80 -4.44
N ASP A 4 14.62 5.11 -3.60
CA ASP A 4 14.48 6.30 -2.73
C ASP A 4 13.14 6.13 -1.97
N VAL A 5 12.96 6.42 -0.68
CA VAL A 5 13.80 6.96 0.39
C VAL A 5 13.14 6.52 1.70
N LEU A 6 13.90 5.90 2.60
CA LEU A 6 13.63 5.99 4.05
C LEU A 6 14.88 6.67 4.64
N CYS A 7 14.76 7.96 4.91
CA CYS A 7 15.76 8.75 5.64
C CYS A 7 15.72 8.32 7.11
N LEU A 8 16.82 7.76 7.60
CA LEU A 8 17.09 7.63 9.03
C LEU A 8 18.10 8.72 9.41
N ASN A 9 17.68 9.67 10.25
CA ASN A 9 18.60 10.58 10.94
C ASN A 9 18.90 10.01 12.34
N PRO A 10 20.15 10.13 12.83
CA PRO A 10 20.50 9.76 14.20
C PRO A 10 19.92 10.78 15.20
N ALA A 11 19.44 10.28 16.33
CA ALA A 11 18.93 11.08 17.44
C ALA A 11 20.07 11.78 18.19
N ASP A 12 19.93 13.09 18.39
CA ASP A 12 20.68 13.85 19.38
C ASP A 12 19.90 13.84 20.70
N ASP A 13 20.53 13.28 21.73
CA ASP A 13 20.10 13.36 23.12
C ASP A 13 20.33 14.79 23.64
N ASP A 14 19.26 15.49 24.04
CA ASP A 14 19.39 16.54 25.05
C ASP A 14 18.20 16.53 26.01
N ALA A 15 18.55 16.50 27.30
CA ALA A 15 17.66 16.42 28.43
C ALA A 15 17.53 17.79 29.10
N THR A 16 16.33 18.22 29.46
CA THR A 16 16.12 19.12 30.60
C THR A 16 14.66 19.19 31.04
N ALA A 17 14.46 19.58 32.29
CA ALA A 17 13.40 19.14 33.18
C ALA A 17 12.24 20.14 33.41
N SER A 18 11.15 19.55 33.94
CA SER A 18 10.21 20.06 34.96
C SER A 18 9.36 21.31 34.72
N GLY A 19 8.03 21.11 34.77
CA GLY A 19 7.04 22.15 35.03
C GLY A 19 5.68 21.54 35.39
N SER A 20 5.21 21.78 36.61
CA SER A 20 3.95 21.31 37.21
C SER A 20 2.72 22.16 36.82
N SER A 21 1.54 21.56 36.60
CA SER A 21 0.30 21.81 37.38
C SER A 21 -1.03 21.43 36.68
N SER A 22 -1.89 20.78 37.48
CA SER A 22 -3.37 20.75 37.50
C SER A 22 -4.19 19.87 36.53
N PRO A 23 -5.29 19.23 37.02
CA PRO A 23 -6.07 18.25 36.26
C PRO A 23 -7.35 18.85 35.64
N GLN A 24 -7.59 18.55 34.36
CA GLN A 24 -8.91 18.69 33.73
C GLN A 24 -9.28 17.43 32.94
N ALA A 25 -10.57 17.13 32.96
CA ALA A 25 -11.17 15.87 32.60
C ALA A 25 -11.45 15.75 31.09
N THR A 26 -11.40 14.49 30.63
CA THR A 26 -12.05 13.88 29.45
C THR A 26 -11.71 14.46 28.07
N ASP A 27 -10.79 13.77 27.39
CA ASP A 27 -11.05 13.13 26.10
C ASP A 27 -9.98 12.05 25.86
N ASN A 28 -10.38 10.79 26.02
CA ASN A 28 -9.48 9.64 25.87
C ASN A 28 -9.36 9.30 24.37
N VAL A 29 -8.67 10.17 23.63
CA VAL A 29 -8.17 9.86 22.29
C VAL A 29 -6.91 9.03 22.51
N THR A 30 -7.04 7.71 22.36
CA THR A 30 -5.91 6.79 22.34
C THR A 30 -4.96 7.23 21.23
N ALA A 31 -3.90 7.96 21.60
CA ALA A 31 -2.78 8.24 20.74
C ALA A 31 -2.23 6.88 20.28
N LEU A 32 -2.53 6.53 19.04
CA LEU A 32 -2.00 5.32 18.41
C LEU A 32 -0.50 5.55 18.29
N GLN A 33 0.23 4.84 19.15
CA GLN A 33 1.65 4.70 19.06
C GLN A 33 1.94 4.06 17.70
N ASP A 34 2.41 4.85 16.75
CA ASP A 34 3.16 4.38 15.59
C ASP A 34 4.50 3.86 16.12
N GLU A 35 4.48 2.81 16.95
CA GLU A 35 5.69 2.10 17.31
C GLU A 35 6.25 1.51 16.02
N ASP A 36 7.53 1.79 15.77
CA ASP A 36 8.29 1.35 14.60
C ASP A 36 8.10 -0.17 14.38
N GLU A 37 7.15 -0.55 13.52
CA GLU A 37 6.89 -1.94 13.09
C GLU A 37 8.17 -2.61 12.50
N ALA A 38 9.23 -1.84 12.26
CA ALA A 38 10.54 -2.29 11.85
C ALA A 38 11.23 -3.23 12.86
N ASP A 39 10.91 -3.12 14.17
CA ASP A 39 11.53 -3.92 15.25
C ASP A 39 10.73 -5.17 15.64
N LYS A 40 9.68 -5.51 14.90
CA LYS A 40 8.91 -6.71 15.14
C LYS A 40 9.73 -7.97 14.88
N MET A 41 9.86 -8.82 15.90
CA MET A 41 10.55 -10.12 15.80
C MET A 41 9.62 -11.22 15.30
N ILE A 42 10.12 -12.06 14.39
CA ILE A 42 9.46 -13.25 13.83
C ILE A 42 10.43 -14.42 14.01
N GLY A 43 10.17 -15.24 15.04
CA GLY A 43 11.17 -16.17 15.57
C GLY A 43 12.41 -15.41 16.03
N ASP A 44 13.57 -15.79 15.54
CA ASP A 44 14.87 -15.20 15.91
C ASP A 44 15.30 -14.02 15.02
N TYR A 45 14.43 -13.54 14.13
CA TYR A 45 14.78 -12.54 13.11
C TYR A 45 13.87 -11.32 13.15
N THR A 46 14.41 -10.16 12.81
CA THR A 46 13.59 -8.96 12.58
C THR A 46 12.77 -9.10 11.31
N GLN A 47 11.55 -8.54 11.31
CA GLN A 47 10.67 -8.51 10.15
C GLN A 47 11.36 -7.85 8.95
N THR A 48 12.10 -6.76 9.17
CA THR A 48 12.88 -6.06 8.13
C THR A 48 13.89 -6.97 7.44
N TYR A 49 14.64 -7.79 8.21
CA TYR A 49 15.58 -8.76 7.64
C TYR A 49 14.85 -9.82 6.80
N LEU A 50 13.73 -10.34 7.27
CA LEU A 50 12.95 -11.34 6.54
C LEU A 50 12.33 -10.76 5.26
N LEU A 51 11.85 -9.51 5.27
CA LEU A 51 11.36 -8.82 4.09
C LEU A 51 12.48 -8.63 3.04
N GLN A 52 13.69 -8.29 3.49
CA GLN A 52 14.85 -8.21 2.60
C GLN A 52 15.21 -9.57 1.98
N LYS A 53 15.11 -10.65 2.75
CA LYS A 53 15.28 -12.03 2.24
C LYS A 53 14.20 -12.41 1.23
N ALA A 54 12.94 -12.09 1.50
CA ALA A 54 11.84 -12.31 0.56
C ALA A 54 12.05 -11.53 -0.75
N LYS A 55 12.51 -10.29 -0.68
CA LYS A 55 12.89 -9.49 -1.85
C LYS A 55 13.97 -10.18 -2.71
N GLN A 56 15.03 -10.70 -2.08
CA GLN A 56 16.07 -11.46 -2.78
C GLN A 56 15.51 -12.72 -3.47
N ASN A 57 14.61 -13.44 -2.81
CA ASN A 57 13.93 -14.61 -3.37
C ASN A 57 13.09 -14.22 -4.60
N VAL A 58 12.30 -13.16 -4.50
CA VAL A 58 11.49 -12.64 -5.62
C VAL A 58 12.41 -12.28 -6.79
N THR A 59 13.45 -11.47 -6.57
CA THR A 59 14.41 -11.09 -7.62
C THR A 59 15.06 -12.30 -8.29
N SER A 60 15.43 -13.31 -7.49
CA SER A 60 16.05 -14.53 -8.00
C SER A 60 15.08 -15.38 -8.82
N ARG A 61 13.83 -15.52 -8.35
CA ARG A 61 12.79 -16.32 -9.03
C ARG A 61 12.26 -15.66 -10.30
N THR A 62 12.22 -14.34 -10.35
CA THR A 62 11.80 -13.59 -11.54
C THR A 62 12.95 -13.32 -12.51
N LYS A 63 14.16 -13.83 -12.25
CA LYS A 63 15.30 -13.67 -13.13
C LYS A 63 15.00 -14.35 -14.48
N GLY A 64 14.89 -13.56 -15.54
CA GLY A 64 14.61 -14.05 -16.89
C GLY A 64 13.12 -14.18 -17.22
N TRP A 65 12.21 -13.69 -16.37
CA TRP A 65 10.80 -13.57 -16.76
C TRP A 65 10.63 -12.43 -17.76
N GLU A 66 10.12 -12.73 -18.95
CA GLU A 66 9.84 -11.74 -19.99
C GLU A 66 8.48 -11.04 -19.81
N ILE A 67 7.62 -11.62 -18.97
CA ILE A 67 6.25 -11.14 -18.72
C ILE A 67 6.18 -9.95 -17.74
N PHE A 68 7.33 -9.43 -17.29
CA PHE A 68 7.37 -8.38 -16.28
C PHE A 68 7.16 -6.99 -16.90
N ASP A 69 6.13 -6.28 -16.45
CA ASP A 69 5.88 -4.89 -16.81
C ASP A 69 5.84 -4.03 -15.53
N GLN A 70 6.96 -3.37 -15.22
CA GLN A 70 7.06 -2.49 -14.05
C GLN A 70 6.02 -1.37 -14.09
N ALA A 71 5.70 -0.84 -15.28
CA ALA A 71 4.70 0.21 -15.42
C ALA A 71 3.28 -0.31 -15.14
N ALA A 72 3.00 -1.59 -15.38
CA ALA A 72 1.76 -2.22 -14.93
C ALA A 72 1.71 -2.36 -13.40
N GLU A 73 2.81 -2.73 -12.76
CA GLU A 73 2.90 -2.84 -11.29
C GLU A 73 2.75 -1.48 -10.60
N ASP A 74 3.42 -0.45 -11.11
CA ASP A 74 3.40 0.89 -10.53
C ASP A 74 2.03 1.57 -10.66
N ARG A 75 1.22 1.12 -11.63
CA ARG A 75 -0.17 1.58 -11.82
C ARG A 75 -1.14 0.99 -10.79
N ILE A 76 -0.77 -0.04 -10.04
CA ILE A 76 -1.65 -0.64 -9.03
C ILE A 76 -1.83 0.37 -7.87
N PRO A 77 -3.06 0.79 -7.58
CA PRO A 77 -3.42 1.57 -6.40
C PRO A 77 -2.89 0.91 -5.12
N LYS A 78 -2.16 1.68 -4.32
CA LYS A 78 -1.68 1.29 -3.00
C LYS A 78 -2.55 1.96 -1.94
N PHE A 79 -2.90 1.21 -0.91
CA PHE A 79 -3.73 1.67 0.21
C PHE A 79 -3.03 1.38 1.52
N ASP A 80 -3.19 2.27 2.49
CA ASP A 80 -2.79 1.97 3.85
C ASP A 80 -3.80 1.00 4.47
N ARG A 81 -3.34 0.14 5.38
CA ARG A 81 -4.22 -0.86 6.02
C ARG A 81 -5.44 -0.22 6.69
N ASN A 82 -5.25 0.98 7.25
CA ASN A 82 -6.25 1.75 7.98
C ASN A 82 -7.27 2.45 7.06
N GLU A 83 -7.06 2.43 5.74
CA GLU A 83 -8.02 2.95 4.77
C GLU A 83 -9.05 1.89 4.36
N ILE A 84 -8.82 0.62 4.66
CA ILE A 84 -9.64 -0.50 4.18
C ILE A 84 -10.42 -1.12 5.35
N THR A 85 -11.75 -1.04 5.28
CA THR A 85 -12.64 -1.82 6.16
C THR A 85 -12.98 -3.15 5.49
N THR A 86 -12.79 -4.24 6.22
CA THR A 86 -13.07 -5.60 5.75
C THR A 86 -14.33 -6.15 6.41
N GLY A 87 -15.16 -6.85 5.65
CA GLY A 87 -16.36 -7.54 6.13
C GLY A 87 -16.16 -9.05 6.31
N SER A 88 -17.19 -9.79 5.90
CA SER A 88 -17.28 -11.25 5.96
C SER A 88 -16.11 -11.95 5.25
N MET A 89 -15.75 -13.12 5.78
CA MET A 89 -14.74 -13.99 5.16
C MET A 89 -15.34 -14.69 3.94
N LEU A 90 -14.68 -14.55 2.78
CA LEU A 90 -15.03 -15.20 1.53
C LEU A 90 -14.30 -16.55 1.37
N GLY A 91 -13.14 -16.71 1.99
CA GLY A 91 -12.40 -17.96 1.97
C GLY A 91 -11.19 -17.97 2.90
N LYS A 92 -10.77 -19.19 3.27
CA LYS A 92 -9.59 -19.44 4.10
C LYS A 92 -8.71 -20.51 3.46
N GLY A 93 -7.47 -20.16 3.16
CA GLY A 93 -6.44 -21.07 2.71
C GLY A 93 -5.50 -21.49 3.85
N GLY A 94 -4.41 -22.17 3.50
CA GLY A 94 -3.35 -22.52 4.46
C GLY A 94 -2.62 -21.29 5.02
N PHE A 95 -2.30 -20.33 4.16
CA PHE A 95 -1.50 -19.15 4.52
C PHE A 95 -2.26 -17.81 4.46
N PHE A 96 -3.37 -17.78 3.72
CA PHE A 96 -4.12 -16.55 3.46
C PHE A 96 -5.57 -16.68 3.87
N VAL A 97 -6.18 -15.55 4.20
CA VAL A 97 -7.62 -15.39 4.34
C VAL A 97 -8.06 -14.32 3.33
N VAL A 98 -9.25 -14.50 2.77
CA VAL A 98 -9.86 -13.54 1.85
C VAL A 98 -11.13 -13.01 2.49
N ASN A 99 -11.22 -11.69 2.64
CA ASN A 99 -12.40 -11.00 3.14
C ASN A 99 -12.97 -10.09 2.05
N GLU A 100 -14.25 -9.76 2.14
CA GLU A 100 -14.83 -8.68 1.35
C GLU A 100 -14.30 -7.31 1.84
N ILE A 101 -14.17 -6.35 0.93
CA ILE A 101 -13.95 -4.94 1.28
C ILE A 101 -15.30 -4.24 1.31
N THR A 102 -15.69 -3.75 2.49
CA THR A 102 -16.97 -3.06 2.69
C THR A 102 -16.84 -1.56 2.53
N GLU A 103 -15.65 -1.01 2.77
CA GLU A 103 -15.42 0.43 2.69
C GLU A 103 -13.94 0.72 2.42
N ILE A 104 -13.69 1.79 1.67
CA ILE A 104 -12.35 2.36 1.49
C ILE A 104 -12.44 3.85 1.83
N ILE A 105 -11.80 4.26 2.93
CA ILE A 105 -11.77 5.63 3.41
C ILE A 105 -10.40 6.22 3.10
N LEU A 106 -10.34 7.07 2.07
CA LEU A 106 -9.09 7.72 1.69
C LEU A 106 -8.78 8.86 2.65
N ARG A 107 -7.60 8.82 3.27
CA ARG A 107 -7.12 9.95 4.05
C ARG A 107 -6.64 11.03 3.10
N ARG A 108 -7.08 12.27 3.30
CA ARG A 108 -6.39 13.41 2.65
C ARG A 108 -4.96 13.38 3.16
N LYS A 109 -4.00 13.21 2.25
CA LYS A 109 -2.62 13.58 2.56
C LYS A 109 -2.69 15.04 3.00
N ARG A 110 -2.37 15.30 4.27
CA ARG A 110 -1.99 16.65 4.65
C ARG A 110 -0.80 16.95 3.76
N VAL A 111 -0.97 17.89 2.84
CA VAL A 111 0.17 18.51 2.21
C VAL A 111 0.75 19.27 3.39
N ASP A 112 1.71 18.65 4.08
CA ASP A 112 2.48 19.34 5.10
C ASP A 112 3.17 20.44 4.31
N SER A 113 2.58 21.62 4.42
CA SER A 113 3.05 22.88 3.85
C SER A 113 4.46 23.08 4.38
N LEU A 114 5.44 22.68 3.58
CA LEU A 114 6.75 23.28 3.67
C LEU A 114 6.53 24.71 3.22
N ASP A 115 6.71 25.61 4.18
CA ASP A 115 6.86 27.04 3.98
C ASP A 115 7.98 27.26 2.95
N ASP A 116 7.64 27.24 1.67
CA ASP A 116 8.47 27.75 0.59
C ASP A 116 7.86 29.11 0.23
N ASP A 117 8.34 30.14 0.93
CA ASP A 117 8.14 31.56 0.64
C ASP A 117 8.83 31.93 -0.70
N SER A 118 8.45 31.26 -1.78
CA SER A 118 8.75 31.68 -3.14
C SER A 118 7.49 32.31 -3.72
N ASP A 119 7.43 33.65 -3.60
CA ASP A 119 6.55 34.55 -4.36
C ASP A 119 6.79 34.39 -5.88
N ASP A 120 6.38 33.27 -6.46
CA ASP A 120 6.23 33.13 -7.90
C ASP A 120 4.73 32.97 -8.20
N ASP A 121 4.15 34.05 -8.74
CA ASP A 121 2.79 34.15 -9.28
C ASP A 121 2.58 33.16 -10.44
N HIS A 122 2.55 31.86 -10.15
CA HIS A 122 2.07 30.85 -11.06
C HIS A 122 0.65 30.45 -10.65
N GLU A 123 -0.29 31.09 -11.36
CA GLU A 123 -1.68 30.66 -11.54
C GLU A 123 -1.83 29.12 -11.42
N PRO A 124 -2.77 28.64 -10.60
CA PRO A 124 -2.96 27.22 -10.40
C PRO A 124 -3.38 26.58 -11.73
N GLU A 125 -2.44 25.88 -12.39
CA GLU A 125 -2.78 25.09 -13.56
C GLU A 125 -3.82 24.04 -13.14
N ASP A 126 -5.03 24.20 -13.68
CA ASP A 126 -6.15 23.28 -13.60
C ASP A 126 -5.69 21.82 -13.66
N LEU A 127 -5.78 21.13 -12.51
CA LEU A 127 -5.48 19.70 -12.34
C LEU A 127 -6.39 18.75 -13.14
N ASP A 128 -7.21 19.28 -14.05
CA ASP A 128 -8.06 18.53 -14.98
C ASP A 128 -7.62 18.64 -16.45
N ARG A 129 -6.45 19.22 -16.75
CA ARG A 129 -5.94 19.20 -18.13
C ARG A 129 -5.45 17.80 -18.52
N PRO A 130 -6.03 17.17 -19.56
CA PRO A 130 -5.59 15.86 -20.01
C PRO A 130 -4.15 15.95 -20.52
N ILE A 131 -3.23 15.24 -19.86
CA ILE A 131 -1.83 15.11 -20.26
C ILE A 131 -1.78 14.57 -21.70
N LEU A 132 -1.58 15.47 -22.67
CA LEU A 132 -1.40 15.20 -24.09
C LEU A 132 0.03 15.59 -24.45
N GLY A 133 1.01 14.78 -24.03
CA GLY A 133 2.40 15.22 -24.18
C GLY A 133 3.50 14.18 -24.00
N GLY A 134 3.22 12.89 -24.22
CA GLY A 134 4.26 11.86 -24.23
C GLY A 134 3.97 10.82 -25.29
N LYS A 135 4.80 10.76 -26.34
CA LYS A 135 4.72 9.74 -27.42
C LYS A 135 5.19 8.37 -26.92
N HIS A 136 4.57 7.84 -25.87
CA HIS A 136 4.57 6.40 -25.63
C HIS A 136 3.33 5.84 -26.33
N LYS A 137 3.53 4.86 -27.24
CA LYS A 137 2.45 4.08 -27.85
C LYS A 137 1.82 3.17 -26.80
N HIS A 138 1.24 3.74 -25.75
CA HIS A 138 0.28 3.01 -24.94
C HIS A 138 -1.01 2.94 -25.74
N SER A 139 -1.56 1.73 -25.84
CA SER A 139 -2.89 1.50 -26.40
C SER A 139 -3.88 2.42 -25.70
N ASP A 140 -4.79 3.08 -26.42
CA ASP A 140 -5.84 3.94 -25.83
C ASP A 140 -6.65 3.19 -24.74
N GLU A 141 -6.70 1.85 -24.83
CA GLU A 141 -7.25 0.93 -23.84
C GLU A 141 -6.58 1.06 -22.45
N ASP A 142 -5.26 1.22 -22.40
CA ASP A 142 -4.49 1.35 -21.16
C ASP A 142 -4.76 2.68 -20.47
N ARG A 143 -4.92 3.75 -21.25
CA ARG A 143 -5.19 5.10 -20.75
C ARG A 143 -6.58 5.17 -20.12
N PHE A 144 -7.57 4.55 -20.75
CA PHE A 144 -8.94 4.51 -20.23
C PHE A 144 -9.02 3.68 -18.94
N GLN A 145 -8.32 2.55 -18.86
CA GLN A 145 -8.31 1.73 -17.64
C GLN A 145 -7.60 2.41 -16.46
N SER A 146 -6.53 3.17 -16.73
CA SER A 146 -5.82 3.92 -15.68
C SER A 146 -6.64 5.09 -15.14
N LEU A 147 -7.42 5.77 -15.99
CA LEU A 147 -8.29 6.88 -15.57
C LEU A 147 -9.51 6.39 -14.79
N VAL A 148 -10.08 5.25 -15.17
CA VAL A 148 -11.37 4.78 -14.64
C VAL A 148 -11.25 4.10 -13.26
N GLN A 149 -10.04 3.83 -12.75
CA GLN A 149 -9.88 3.00 -11.53
C GLN A 149 -8.79 3.44 -10.57
N ASN A 150 -8.62 4.73 -10.39
CA ASN A 150 -7.78 5.26 -9.31
C ASN A 150 -8.40 5.00 -7.92
N ARG A 151 -7.64 5.30 -6.86
CA ARG A 151 -8.07 5.13 -5.46
C ARG A 151 -9.44 5.77 -5.18
N ASN A 152 -9.70 6.97 -5.70
CA ASN A 152 -10.98 7.69 -5.53
C ASN A 152 -12.15 6.93 -6.16
N PHE A 153 -11.95 6.37 -7.35
CA PHE A 153 -12.97 5.56 -8.00
C PHE A 153 -13.26 4.29 -7.18
N MET A 154 -12.23 3.58 -6.73
CA MET A 154 -12.41 2.38 -5.91
C MET A 154 -13.16 2.68 -4.61
N SER A 155 -12.83 3.79 -3.95
CA SER A 155 -13.52 4.25 -2.74
C SER A 155 -14.99 4.57 -2.99
N SER A 156 -15.30 5.36 -4.01
CA SER A 156 -16.67 5.73 -4.36
C SER A 156 -17.52 4.58 -4.92
N HIS A 157 -16.89 3.52 -5.41
CA HIS A 157 -17.58 2.38 -6.03
C HIS A 157 -17.29 1.05 -5.31
N CYS A 158 -16.94 1.07 -4.02
CA CYS A 158 -16.62 -0.13 -3.27
C CYS A 158 -17.78 -1.14 -3.22
N ILE A 159 -19.02 -0.64 -3.23
CA ILE A 159 -20.26 -1.43 -3.20
C ILE A 159 -20.96 -1.37 -4.57
N ARG A 160 -21.62 -2.46 -4.95
CA ARG A 160 -22.48 -2.59 -6.12
C ARG A 160 -23.94 -2.64 -5.66
N ASP A 161 -24.76 -1.80 -6.28
CA ASP A 161 -26.22 -1.73 -6.08
C ASP A 161 -26.65 -1.65 -4.62
N GLY A 162 -25.78 -1.11 -3.76
CA GLY A 162 -26.01 -0.93 -2.33
C GLY A 162 -25.84 -2.18 -1.47
N THR A 163 -25.57 -3.36 -2.02
CA THR A 163 -25.52 -4.62 -1.26
C THR A 163 -24.25 -5.43 -1.45
N ASP A 164 -23.67 -5.45 -2.65
CA ASP A 164 -22.62 -6.41 -3.00
C ASP A 164 -21.24 -5.76 -2.98
N CYS A 165 -20.31 -6.30 -2.19
CA CYS A 165 -18.93 -5.84 -2.20
C CYS A 165 -18.26 -6.09 -3.57
N ARG A 166 -17.60 -5.09 -4.14
CA ARG A 166 -16.93 -5.21 -5.46
C ARG A 166 -15.55 -5.81 -5.38
N TYR A 167 -14.92 -5.75 -4.22
CA TYR A 167 -13.53 -6.08 -4.03
C TYR A 167 -13.36 -7.09 -2.91
N ALA A 168 -12.28 -7.86 -3.02
CA ALA A 168 -11.85 -8.79 -1.99
C ALA A 168 -10.42 -8.44 -1.59
N PHE A 169 -10.11 -8.63 -0.31
CA PHE A 169 -8.79 -8.39 0.25
C PHE A 169 -8.18 -9.71 0.72
N LYS A 170 -7.09 -10.12 0.08
CA LYS A 170 -6.33 -11.32 0.43
C LYS A 170 -5.21 -10.93 1.40
N ILE A 171 -5.26 -11.48 2.61
CA ILE A 171 -4.38 -11.12 3.72
C ILE A 171 -3.65 -12.37 4.20
N MET A 172 -2.38 -12.23 4.53
CA MET A 172 -1.60 -13.28 5.19
C MET A 172 -2.13 -13.52 6.62
N GLN A 173 -2.29 -14.78 7.01
CA GLN A 173 -2.71 -15.15 8.37
C GLN A 173 -1.61 -14.85 9.38
N ASP A 174 -2.00 -14.53 10.62
CA ASP A 174 -1.03 -14.20 11.67
C ASP A 174 -0.12 -15.38 12.04
N GLY A 175 -0.61 -16.62 11.94
CA GLY A 175 0.22 -17.82 12.16
C GLY A 175 1.40 -17.94 11.18
N CYS A 176 1.34 -17.29 10.02
CA CYS A 176 2.48 -17.23 9.10
C CYS A 176 3.62 -16.34 9.60
N LYS A 177 3.38 -15.54 10.65
CA LYS A 177 4.37 -14.66 11.29
C LYS A 177 5.05 -15.32 12.50
N GLU A 178 4.81 -16.61 12.75
CA GLU A 178 5.43 -17.35 13.86
C GLU A 178 6.76 -18.01 13.43
N ASP A 179 6.88 -18.42 12.17
CA ASP A 179 8.06 -19.07 11.61
C ASP A 179 8.68 -18.24 10.48
N ALA A 180 9.99 -17.99 10.58
CA ALA A 180 10.73 -17.15 9.63
C ALA A 180 10.70 -17.69 8.20
N ASN A 181 10.79 -19.02 8.01
CA ASN A 181 10.76 -19.60 6.67
C ASN A 181 9.36 -19.50 6.06
N THR A 182 8.34 -19.81 6.84
CA THR A 182 6.93 -19.68 6.46
C THR A 182 6.60 -18.25 6.08
N PHE A 183 7.02 -17.26 6.89
CA PHE A 183 6.85 -15.84 6.59
C PHE A 183 7.47 -15.46 5.24
N VAL A 184 8.77 -15.77 5.06
CA VAL A 184 9.51 -15.41 3.84
C VAL A 184 8.89 -16.05 2.59
N ASN A 185 8.50 -17.32 2.67
CA ASN A 185 7.86 -18.02 1.57
C ASN A 185 6.49 -17.42 1.25
N THR A 186 5.67 -17.16 2.27
CA THR A 186 4.33 -16.59 2.11
C THR A 186 4.39 -15.20 1.48
N VAL A 187 5.30 -14.33 1.93
CA VAL A 187 5.52 -13.01 1.34
C VAL A 187 6.02 -13.13 -0.10
N THR A 188 6.96 -14.03 -0.36
CA THR A 188 7.49 -14.27 -1.72
C THR A 188 6.36 -14.66 -2.68
N ASP A 189 5.52 -15.62 -2.28
CA ASP A 189 4.43 -16.13 -3.11
C ASP A 189 3.36 -15.05 -3.33
N LEU A 190 3.00 -14.28 -2.30
CA LEU A 190 2.06 -13.16 -2.43
C LEU A 190 2.56 -12.11 -3.43
N VAL A 191 3.84 -11.75 -3.38
CA VAL A 191 4.44 -10.80 -4.32
C VAL A 191 4.42 -11.38 -5.74
N LEU A 192 4.83 -12.64 -5.94
CA LEU A 192 4.82 -13.25 -7.26
C LEU A 192 3.42 -13.34 -7.88
N GLU A 193 2.40 -13.68 -7.08
CA GLU A 193 1.00 -13.65 -7.51
C GLU A 193 0.58 -12.23 -7.93
N ALA A 194 0.94 -11.21 -7.13
CA ALA A 194 0.60 -9.83 -7.44
C ALA A 194 1.25 -9.35 -8.73
N ARG A 195 2.53 -9.68 -8.94
CA ARG A 195 3.26 -9.38 -10.18
C ARG A 195 2.61 -10.03 -11.39
N PHE A 196 2.29 -11.32 -11.29
CA PHE A 196 1.62 -12.04 -12.37
C PHE A 196 0.25 -11.44 -12.71
N LEU A 197 -0.58 -11.18 -11.69
CA LEU A 197 -1.92 -10.60 -11.90
C LEU A 197 -1.90 -9.14 -12.35
N SER A 198 -0.78 -8.41 -12.18
CA SER A 198 -0.63 -7.04 -12.66
C SER A 198 -0.72 -6.95 -14.19
N VAL A 199 -0.17 -7.94 -14.89
CA VAL A 199 -0.06 -7.98 -16.36
C VAL A 199 -1.14 -8.82 -17.03
N VAL A 200 -1.77 -9.75 -16.31
CA VAL A 200 -2.81 -10.61 -16.89
C VAL A 200 -4.12 -9.83 -17.10
N ARG A 201 -4.65 -9.95 -18.32
CA ARG A 201 -5.92 -9.33 -18.75
C ARG A 201 -6.74 -10.36 -19.52
N HIS A 202 -7.75 -10.94 -18.86
CA HIS A 202 -8.64 -11.91 -19.47
C HIS A 202 -10.02 -11.85 -18.76
N PRO A 203 -11.14 -11.94 -19.49
CA PRO A 203 -12.49 -11.80 -18.89
C PRO A 203 -12.81 -12.87 -17.83
N ASN A 204 -12.21 -14.06 -17.96
CA ASN A 204 -12.42 -15.18 -17.03
C ASN A 204 -11.29 -15.36 -16.00
N ILE A 205 -10.38 -14.38 -15.87
CA ILE A 205 -9.33 -14.39 -14.86
C ILE A 205 -9.56 -13.19 -13.93
N ILE A 206 -9.37 -13.39 -12.64
CA ILE A 206 -9.43 -12.30 -11.65
C ILE A 206 -8.44 -11.19 -12.02
N LYS A 207 -8.86 -9.93 -11.90
CA LYS A 207 -8.03 -8.77 -12.20
C LYS A 207 -7.54 -8.14 -10.90
N MET A 208 -6.23 -7.92 -10.79
CA MET A 208 -5.66 -7.07 -9.75
C MET A 208 -6.12 -5.63 -9.96
N ARG A 209 -6.59 -4.99 -8.89
CA ARG A 209 -7.15 -3.64 -8.89
C ARG A 209 -6.38 -2.75 -7.96
#